data_AF-A0A2W0BLL9-F1
#
_entry.id   AF-A0A2W0BLL9-F1
#
_cell.length_a   1.000
_cell.length_b   1.000
_cell.length_c   1.000
_cell.angle_alpha   90.00
_cell.angle_beta   90.00
_cell.angle_gamma   90.00
#
_symmetry.space_group_name_H-M   'P 1'
#
loop_
_entity.id
_entity.type
_entity.pdbx_description
1 polymer ?
#
loop_
_entity_poly.entity_id
_entity_poly.type
_entity_poly.pdbx_seq_one_letter_code
_entity_poly.pdbx_strand_id
1 'polypeptide(L)'
;FVIEARESACGVGLFDQNGHFNPAYADRFVDAFGHEILMFEAPNKASQFALLNYFGREVHLCNVRLEELLRVEIYRRGLHSDAFAKENLRPHKRALAGLEVVR
;
A
#
# COMPACT_ATOMS: atom_id res chain seq x y z
N PHE A 1 14.33 -2.80 6.72
CA PHE A 1 14.62 -3.93 5.82
C PHE A 1 13.78 -3.80 4.56
N VAL A 2 14.34 -4.10 3.40
CA VAL A 2 13.60 -4.07 2.12
C VAL A 2 13.23 -5.50 1.72
N ILE A 3 11.95 -5.71 1.41
CA ILE A 3 11.46 -6.97 0.82
C ILE A 3 11.45 -6.81 -0.70
N GLU A 4 12.28 -7.59 -1.36
CA GLU A 4 12.53 -7.53 -2.82
C GLU A 4 11.33 -8.06 -3.63
N ALA A 5 10.99 -7.34 -4.70
CA ALA A 5 9.99 -7.73 -5.69
C ALA A 5 10.53 -7.61 -7.14
N ARG A 6 11.72 -7.02 -7.34
CA ARG A 6 12.34 -6.73 -8.65
C ARG A 6 11.44 -5.86 -9.52
N GLU A 7 11.60 -5.88 -10.84
CA GLU A 7 10.79 -5.05 -11.76
C GLU A 7 9.41 -5.64 -12.06
N SER A 8 9.25 -6.97 -11.99
CA SER A 8 8.02 -7.65 -12.39
C SER A 8 7.08 -7.97 -11.24
N ALA A 9 7.55 -7.95 -9.99
CA ALA A 9 6.80 -8.46 -8.84
C ALA A 9 6.25 -9.87 -9.11
N CYS A 10 7.09 -10.77 -9.58
CA CYS A 10 6.72 -12.12 -9.97
C CYS A 10 7.84 -13.12 -9.62
N GLY A 11 7.46 -14.20 -8.91
CA GLY A 11 8.35 -15.29 -8.50
C GLY A 11 9.38 -14.91 -7.44
N VAL A 12 9.20 -13.80 -6.73
CA VAL A 12 10.16 -13.27 -5.74
C VAL A 12 9.44 -12.54 -4.60
N GLY A 13 10.01 -12.63 -3.40
CA GLY A 13 9.51 -11.95 -2.20
C GLY A 13 8.07 -12.34 -1.87
N LEU A 14 7.17 -11.37 -2.02
CA LEU A 14 5.76 -11.51 -1.66
C LEU A 14 4.86 -11.98 -2.82
N PHE A 15 5.44 -12.26 -3.99
CA PHE A 15 4.68 -12.53 -5.20
C PHE A 15 4.97 -13.93 -5.76
N ASP A 16 3.92 -14.68 -6.09
CA ASP A 16 4.03 -16.00 -6.71
C ASP A 16 4.52 -15.92 -8.18
N GLN A 17 4.66 -17.07 -8.83
CA GLN A 17 5.10 -17.16 -10.24
C GLN A 17 4.15 -16.51 -11.26
N ASN A 18 2.97 -16.08 -10.83
CA ASN A 18 1.99 -15.37 -11.63
C ASN A 18 1.88 -13.89 -11.23
N GLY A 19 2.67 -13.44 -10.25
CA GLY A 19 2.60 -12.09 -9.69
C GLY A 19 1.46 -11.88 -8.70
N HIS A 20 0.83 -12.94 -8.20
CA HIS A 20 -0.17 -12.81 -7.14
C HIS A 20 0.51 -12.57 -5.80
N PHE A 21 -0.01 -11.57 -5.10
CA PHE A 21 0.41 -11.22 -3.75
C PHE A 21 0.07 -12.35 -2.77
N ASN A 22 1.01 -12.70 -1.89
CA ASN A 22 0.84 -13.68 -0.83
C ASN A 22 0.80 -13.00 0.56
N PRO A 23 -0.40 -12.78 1.13
CA PRO A 23 -0.57 -12.13 2.42
C PRO A 23 0.13 -12.85 3.58
N ALA A 24 0.11 -14.19 3.57
CA ALA A 24 0.66 -14.98 4.67
C ALA A 24 2.18 -14.83 4.78
N TYR A 25 2.90 -14.60 3.68
CA TYR A 25 4.32 -14.25 3.75
C TYR A 25 4.53 -12.82 4.21
N ALA A 26 3.69 -11.89 3.77
CA ALA A 26 3.78 -10.50 4.16
C ALA A 26 3.61 -10.34 5.68
N ASP A 27 2.63 -11.03 6.27
CA ASP A 27 2.40 -11.06 7.72
C ASP A 27 3.59 -11.61 8.48
N ARG A 28 4.17 -12.72 8.02
CA ARG A 28 5.36 -13.32 8.67
C ARG A 28 6.53 -12.35 8.76
N PHE A 29 6.75 -11.53 7.74
CA PHE A 29 7.79 -10.50 7.79
C PHE A 29 7.43 -9.39 8.77
N VAL A 30 6.19 -8.90 8.73
CA VAL A 30 5.71 -7.85 9.63
C VAL A 30 5.77 -8.30 11.09
N ASP A 31 5.39 -9.54 11.40
CA ASP A 31 5.47 -10.12 12.74
C ASP A 31 6.92 -10.25 13.23
N ALA A 32 7.84 -10.59 12.32
CA ALA A 32 9.25 -10.80 12.67
C ALA A 32 10.04 -9.49 12.86
N PHE A 33 9.75 -8.46 12.05
CA PHE A 33 10.57 -7.24 11.99
C PHE A 33 9.84 -5.98 12.42
N GLY A 34 8.51 -5.99 12.42
CA GLY A 34 7.68 -4.81 12.69
C GLY A 34 7.40 -4.01 11.42
N HIS A 35 6.16 -3.51 11.33
CA HIS A 35 5.67 -2.77 10.16
C HIS A 35 6.43 -1.45 9.93
N GLU A 36 6.85 -0.78 11.01
CA GLU A 36 7.46 0.55 10.99
C GLU A 36 8.84 0.62 10.32
N ILE A 37 9.55 -0.51 10.23
CA ILE A 37 10.91 -0.57 9.68
C ILE A 37 11.02 -1.35 8.37
N LEU A 38 9.91 -1.94 7.92
CA LEU A 38 9.84 -2.67 6.66
C LEU A 38 9.48 -1.74 5.52
N MET A 39 10.10 -1.99 4.37
CA MET A 39 9.72 -1.40 3.08
C MET A 39 9.51 -2.52 2.06
N PHE A 40 8.51 -2.37 1.23
CA PHE A 40 8.15 -3.36 0.22
C PHE A 40 8.38 -2.79 -1.18
N GLU A 41 9.12 -3.50 -2.03
CA GLU A 41 9.22 -3.12 -3.43
C GLU A 41 7.87 -3.29 -4.14
N ALA A 42 7.45 -2.24 -4.87
CA ALA A 42 6.17 -2.17 -5.55
C ALA A 42 6.34 -1.59 -6.97
N PRO A 43 7.04 -2.30 -7.87
CA PRO A 43 7.47 -1.81 -9.19
C PRO A 43 6.33 -1.53 -10.18
N ASN A 44 5.13 -2.04 -9.92
CA ASN A 44 4.02 -1.98 -10.84
C ASN A 44 2.68 -1.76 -10.12
N LYS A 45 1.67 -1.35 -10.88
CA LYS A 45 0.31 -1.10 -10.36
C LYS A 45 -0.24 -2.26 -9.50
N ALA A 46 -0.02 -3.51 -9.90
CA ALA A 46 -0.56 -4.67 -9.20
C ALA A 46 0.03 -4.82 -7.79
N SER A 47 1.37 -4.75 -7.66
CA SER A 47 2.07 -4.79 -6.38
C SER A 47 1.73 -3.60 -5.48
N GLN A 48 1.68 -2.39 -6.04
CA GLN A 48 1.29 -1.17 -5.31
C GLN A 48 -0.10 -1.29 -4.70
N PHE A 49 -1.07 -1.71 -5.50
CA PHE A 49 -2.46 -1.80 -5.06
C PHE A 49 -2.64 -2.97 -4.09
N ALA A 50 -1.97 -4.10 -4.31
CA ALA A 50 -2.03 -5.23 -3.39
C ALA A 50 -1.55 -4.84 -1.98
N LEU A 51 -0.39 -4.19 -1.88
CA LEU A 51 0.20 -3.76 -0.61
C LEU A 51 -0.64 -2.68 0.08
N LEU A 52 -1.12 -1.66 -0.66
CA LEU A 52 -2.00 -0.62 -0.11
C LEU A 52 -3.34 -1.18 0.35
N ASN A 53 -3.93 -2.10 -0.41
CA ASN A 53 -5.19 -2.74 -0.03
C ASN A 53 -5.04 -3.60 1.21
N TYR A 54 -3.91 -4.29 1.34
CA TYR A 54 -3.67 -5.22 2.43
C TYR A 54 -3.27 -4.52 3.72
N PHE A 55 -2.20 -3.72 3.69
CA PHE A 55 -1.64 -3.05 4.87
C PHE A 55 -2.24 -1.67 5.14
N GLY A 56 -2.88 -1.05 4.16
CA GLY A 56 -3.46 0.28 4.29
C GLY A 56 -2.49 1.41 3.99
N ARG A 57 -2.85 2.61 4.44
CA ARG A 57 -2.25 3.88 4.00
C ARG A 57 -0.85 4.12 4.56
N GLU A 58 -0.44 3.41 5.60
CA GLU A 58 0.86 3.58 6.28
C GLU A 58 1.95 2.65 5.74
N VAL A 59 1.65 1.76 4.79
CA VAL A 59 2.65 0.84 4.23
C VAL A 59 3.79 1.59 3.52
N HIS A 60 5.03 1.27 3.85
CA HIS A 60 6.18 1.84 3.16
C HIS A 60 6.44 1.11 1.84
N LEU A 61 6.39 1.85 0.74
CA LEU A 61 6.65 1.34 -0.60
C LEU A 61 7.97 1.90 -1.14
N CYS A 62 8.74 1.07 -1.83
CA CYS A 62 9.91 1.47 -2.61
C CYS A 62 9.86 0.88 -4.02
N ASN A 63 10.86 1.20 -4.85
CA ASN A 63 10.93 0.81 -6.26
C ASN A 63 9.69 1.23 -7.06
N VAL A 64 8.98 2.28 -6.63
CA VAL A 64 7.83 2.84 -7.36
C VAL A 64 8.38 3.73 -8.48
N ARG A 65 7.92 3.50 -9.71
CA ARG A 65 8.31 4.32 -10.86
C ARG A 65 7.85 5.77 -10.68
N LEU A 66 8.65 6.71 -11.16
CA LEU A 66 8.41 8.14 -10.99
C LEU A 66 7.03 8.56 -11.54
N GLU A 67 6.66 8.03 -12.70
CA GLU A 67 5.38 8.26 -13.37
C GLU A 67 4.17 7.68 -12.62
N GLU A 68 4.38 6.78 -11.65
CA GLU A 68 3.32 6.19 -10.83
C GLU A 68 3.17 6.84 -9.46
N LEU A 69 4.08 7.75 -9.04
CA LEU A 69 4.03 8.37 -7.70
C LEU A 69 2.69 9.04 -7.41
N LEU A 70 2.18 9.84 -8.35
CA LEU A 70 0.88 10.51 -8.18
C LEU A 70 -0.26 9.49 -8.05
N ARG A 71 -0.24 8.41 -8.83
CA ARG A 71 -1.26 7.36 -8.76
C ARG A 71 -1.24 6.67 -7.40
N VAL A 72 -0.05 6.30 -6.93
CA VAL A 72 0.14 5.68 -5.62
C VAL A 72 -0.38 6.60 -4.52
N GLU A 73 -0.07 7.90 -4.56
CA GLU A 73 -0.53 8.84 -3.53
C GLU A 73 -2.04 9.08 -3.59
N ILE A 74 -2.64 9.18 -4.77
CA ILE A 74 -4.10 9.27 -4.95
C ILE A 74 -4.78 8.02 -4.37
N TYR A 75 -4.24 6.83 -4.65
CA TYR A 75 -4.77 5.56 -4.13
C TYR A 75 -4.60 5.47 -2.61
N ARG A 76 -3.40 5.77 -2.10
CA ARG A 76 -3.08 5.84 -0.66
C ARG A 76 -3.98 6.81 0.07
N ARG A 77 -4.42 7.90 -0.57
CA ARG A 77 -5.37 8.86 0.02
C ARG A 77 -6.84 8.45 -0.08
N GLY A 78 -7.16 7.33 -0.71
CA GLY A 78 -8.54 6.90 -0.92
C GLY A 78 -9.31 7.78 -1.93
N LEU A 79 -8.59 8.49 -2.81
CA LEU A 79 -9.18 9.38 -3.81
C LEU A 79 -9.43 8.68 -5.16
N HIS A 80 -8.89 7.48 -5.34
CA HIS A 80 -9.21 6.59 -6.46
C HIS A 80 -10.49 5.79 -6.17
N SER A 81 -11.34 5.53 -7.17
CA SER A 81 -12.60 4.78 -6.99
C SER A 81 -12.40 3.45 -6.27
N ASP A 82 -11.44 2.67 -6.73
CA ASP A 82 -11.13 1.34 -6.18
C ASP A 82 -10.64 1.42 -4.73
N ALA A 83 -9.88 2.46 -4.37
CA ALA A 83 -9.42 2.69 -3.01
C ALA A 83 -10.56 3.19 -2.11
N PHE A 84 -11.46 4.04 -2.62
CA PHE A 84 -12.60 4.55 -1.88
C PHE A 84 -13.57 3.43 -1.44
N ALA A 85 -13.66 2.37 -2.24
CA ALA A 85 -14.44 1.16 -1.91
C ALA A 85 -13.82 0.31 -0.78
N LYS A 86 -12.58 0.59 -0.36
CA LYS A 86 -11.87 -0.14 0.70
C LYS A 86 -11.98 0.62 2.03
N GLU A 87 -12.50 -0.05 3.05
CA GLU A 87 -12.72 0.56 4.37
C GLU A 87 -11.43 1.13 4.99
N ASN A 88 -10.31 0.42 4.86
CA ASN A 88 -9.00 0.81 5.39
C ASN A 88 -8.30 1.93 4.59
N LEU A 89 -8.79 2.28 3.40
CA LEU A 89 -8.26 3.37 2.58
C LEU A 89 -9.22 4.54 2.45
N ARG A 90 -10.51 4.35 2.78
CA ARG A 90 -11.54 5.37 2.66
C ARG A 90 -11.18 6.59 3.51
N PRO A 91 -11.27 7.81 2.95
CA PRO A 91 -11.00 9.03 3.73
C PRO A 91 -11.92 9.10 4.96
N HIS A 92 -11.34 9.15 6.16
CA HIS A 92 -12.12 9.36 7.38
C HIS A 92 -12.76 10.76 7.37
N LYS A 93 -14.00 10.88 7.87
CA LYS A 93 -14.76 12.14 7.97
C LYS A 93 -14.12 13.23 8.86
N ARG A 94 -12.92 13.02 9.40
CA ARG A 94 -12.23 13.95 10.31
C ARG A 94 -11.67 15.21 9.66
N ALA A 95 -11.83 15.41 8.35
CA ALA A 95 -11.48 16.67 7.67
C ALA A 95 -12.55 17.78 7.82
N LEU A 96 -13.73 17.50 8.38
CA LEU A 96 -14.83 18.48 8.52
C LEU A 96 -15.19 18.83 9.98
N ALA A 97 -14.60 18.16 10.97
CA ALA A 97 -14.91 18.38 12.38
C ALA A 97 -14.29 19.67 12.98
N GLY A 98 -13.48 20.40 12.21
CA GLY A 98 -12.88 21.68 12.64
C GLY A 98 -13.72 22.92 12.33
N LEU A 99 -14.93 22.77 11.78
CA LEU A 99 -15.82 23.88 11.41
C LEU A 99 -17.02 24.07 12.36
N GLU A 100 -17.12 23.30 13.44
CA GLU A 100 -18.07 23.55 14.52
C GLU A 100 -17.44 24.43 15.60
N VAL A 101 -17.14 25.69 15.25
CA VAL A 101 -16.97 26.76 16.23
C VAL A 101 -17.81 27.94 15.77
N VAL A 102 -18.59 28.49 16.71
CA VAL A 102 -19.53 29.62 16.63
C VAL A 102 -20.98 29.25 16.28
N ARG A 103 -21.70 28.74 17.28
CA ARG A 103 -23.06 29.19 17.62
C ARG A 103 -23.17 29.38 19.12
#